data_AF-A0A1Q7KQW6-F1
#
_entry.id   AF-A0A1Q7KQW6-F1
#
_cell.length_a   1.000
_cell.length_b   1.000
_cell.length_c   1.000
_cell.angle_alpha   90.00
_cell.angle_beta   90.00
_cell.angle_gamma   90.00
#
_symmetry.space_group_name_H-M   'P 1'
#
loop_
_entity.id
_entity.type
_entity.pdbx_description
1 polymer ?
#
loop_
_entity_poly.entity_id
_entity_poly.type
_entity_poly.pdbx_seq_one_letter_code
_entity_poly.pdbx_strand_id
1 'polypeptide(L)'
;MSRRSPRNTCNSCGVSIRYSEEAQDFRDLNALLDSDIIVRVRELKQSLDLSFYHPGVLATIAPYNAAFGKKFDELFHVATAEIRRFAEALHEQGGSILGNVEGVDVTVEHIAAMEESELLKIDYSAALDKFRRVSKLKRALEHSPPARRIAPSALRPVAAKVSRAPVAKPTPPRPRGPVLDVQAMRSAVTPQQISTEETRLRRVEESIRVFVRVADPKFRQVVPMRFFNLTLTAAEADAYCADYLEEKSLRAGVARVLLRIVAVIARMTTELEELKRVENSASLWKLHADSLLALLEVAHALAENAARVMALADQQGNTANAEAVKISVQKLRDRSDLTVRTLARAESQAAGV
;
A
#
# COMPACT_ATOMS: atom_id res chain seq x y z
N MET A 1 71.89 21.53 4.38
CA MET A 1 70.82 20.81 5.11
C MET A 1 69.48 21.29 4.58
N SER A 2 68.89 20.52 3.65
CA SER A 2 67.69 20.90 2.90
C SER A 2 66.44 20.49 3.69
N ARG A 3 65.69 21.46 4.24
CA ARG A 3 64.34 21.22 4.78
C ARG A 3 63.38 20.99 3.61
N ARG A 4 63.08 19.72 3.30
CA ARG A 4 61.93 19.38 2.44
C ARG A 4 60.69 19.30 3.32
N SER A 5 59.84 20.31 3.20
CA SER A 5 58.46 20.30 3.71
C SER A 5 57.66 19.22 2.95
N PRO A 6 56.92 18.33 3.62
CA PRO A 6 56.03 17.41 2.91
C PRO A 6 54.81 18.22 2.42
N ARG A 7 54.72 18.41 1.11
CA ARG A 7 53.46 18.82 0.46
C ARG A 7 52.51 17.63 0.54
N ASN A 8 51.74 17.56 1.61
CA ASN A 8 50.51 16.75 1.62
C ASN A 8 49.46 17.51 0.82
N THR A 9 49.57 17.46 -0.52
CA THR A 9 48.45 17.82 -1.39
C THR A 9 47.39 16.74 -1.23
N CYS A 10 46.39 17.05 -0.42
CA CYS A 10 45.21 16.24 -0.20
C CYS A 10 44.42 16.20 -1.52
N ASN A 11 44.63 15.15 -2.34
CA ASN A 11 43.91 14.96 -3.62
C ASN A 11 42.38 14.95 -3.42
N SER A 12 41.89 14.65 -2.23
CA SER A 12 40.47 14.67 -1.86
C SER A 12 39.89 16.08 -1.72
N CYS A 13 40.70 17.13 -1.47
CA CYS A 13 40.20 18.51 -1.43
C CYS A 13 39.72 18.99 -2.82
N GLY A 14 40.45 18.65 -3.89
CA GLY A 14 40.06 18.98 -5.27
C GLY A 14 38.92 18.12 -5.82
N VAL A 15 38.57 17.03 -5.13
CA VAL A 15 37.44 16.15 -5.48
C VAL A 15 36.15 16.66 -4.83
N SER A 16 36.20 17.09 -3.57
CA SER A 16 35.02 17.67 -2.89
C SER A 16 34.54 18.98 -3.51
N ILE A 17 35.46 19.81 -4.03
CA ILE A 17 35.12 21.07 -4.71
C ILE A 17 34.41 20.78 -6.05
N ARG A 18 34.91 19.81 -6.83
CA ARG A 18 34.28 19.40 -8.09
C ARG A 18 32.87 18.83 -7.91
N TYR A 19 32.65 18.03 -6.86
CA TYR A 19 31.29 17.57 -6.55
C TYR A 19 30.37 18.70 -6.10
N SER A 20 30.92 19.76 -5.48
CA SER A 20 30.13 20.94 -5.11
C SER A 20 29.64 21.70 -6.35
N GLU A 21 30.51 21.85 -7.35
CA GLU A 21 30.17 22.50 -8.62
C GLU A 21 29.16 21.65 -9.41
N GLU A 22 29.40 20.34 -9.53
CA GLU A 22 28.49 19.39 -10.18
C GLU A 22 27.11 19.36 -9.50
N ALA A 23 27.04 19.45 -8.18
CA ALA A 23 25.78 19.50 -7.43
C ALA A 23 24.98 20.80 -7.67
N GLN A 24 25.66 21.92 -7.95
CA GLN A 24 25.01 23.21 -8.19
C GLN A 24 24.39 23.30 -9.60
N ASP A 25 24.94 22.55 -10.56
CA ASP A 25 24.52 22.56 -11.97
C ASP A 25 23.18 21.84 -12.22
N PHE A 26 22.71 21.03 -11.26
CA PHE A 26 21.40 20.39 -11.39
C PHE A 26 20.26 21.42 -11.28
N ARG A 27 19.40 21.41 -12.31
CA ARG A 27 18.21 22.26 -12.40
C ARG A 27 16.96 21.60 -11.81
N ASP A 28 16.90 20.26 -11.86
CA ASP A 28 15.77 19.47 -11.40
C ASP A 28 16.20 18.45 -10.35
N LEU A 29 15.34 18.22 -9.36
CA LEU A 29 15.59 17.20 -8.34
C LEU A 29 15.75 15.80 -8.94
N ASN A 30 14.96 15.45 -9.97
CA ASN A 30 15.07 14.15 -10.62
C ASN A 30 16.43 13.97 -11.31
N ALA A 31 16.97 15.01 -11.96
CA ALA A 31 18.29 14.95 -12.58
C ALA A 31 19.39 14.77 -11.53
N LEU A 32 19.24 15.41 -10.36
CA LEU A 32 20.16 15.21 -9.22
C LEU A 32 20.08 13.77 -8.68
N LEU A 33 18.88 13.22 -8.53
CA LEU A 33 18.67 11.86 -8.00
C LEU A 33 19.13 10.75 -8.95
N ASP A 34 19.01 10.97 -10.26
CA ASP A 34 19.41 10.02 -11.32
C ASP A 34 20.93 10.10 -11.64
N SER A 35 21.66 11.08 -11.10
CA SER A 35 23.09 11.33 -11.39
C SER A 35 24.08 10.49 -10.57
N ASP A 36 23.59 9.64 -9.66
CA ASP A 36 24.38 8.88 -8.68
C ASP A 36 25.37 9.71 -7.84
N ILE A 37 25.28 11.05 -7.85
CA ILE A 37 26.22 11.93 -7.13
C ILE A 37 26.18 11.67 -5.62
N ILE A 38 25.00 11.34 -5.08
CA ILE A 38 24.80 10.97 -3.67
C ILE A 38 25.55 9.69 -3.31
N VAL A 39 25.54 8.70 -4.20
CA VAL A 39 26.23 7.42 -4.01
C VAL A 39 27.74 7.62 -4.07
N ARG A 40 28.24 8.33 -5.10
CA ARG A 40 29.66 8.66 -5.27
C ARG A 40 30.24 9.43 -4.07
N VAL A 41 29.48 10.38 -3.52
CA VAL A 41 29.88 11.17 -2.34
C VAL A 41 29.85 10.34 -1.06
N ARG A 42 28.92 9.38 -0.94
CA ARG A 42 28.88 8.44 0.18
C ARG A 42 30.07 7.50 0.15
N GLU A 43 30.41 6.97 -1.02
CA GLU A 43 31.61 6.14 -1.23
C GLU A 43 32.90 6.92 -0.93
N LEU A 44 32.98 8.19 -1.34
CA LEU A 44 34.09 9.07 -0.98
C LEU A 44 34.21 9.23 0.54
N LYS A 45 33.11 9.50 1.24
CA LYS A 45 33.10 9.62 2.70
C LYS A 45 33.51 8.31 3.39
N GLN A 46 33.04 7.17 2.87
CA GLN A 46 33.40 5.84 3.38
C GLN A 46 34.88 5.51 3.13
N SER A 47 35.43 5.91 1.98
CA SER A 47 36.85 5.69 1.63
C SER A 47 37.83 6.43 2.54
N LEU A 48 37.37 7.49 3.22
CA LEU A 48 38.16 8.26 4.18
C LEU A 48 38.21 7.60 5.57
N ASP A 49 37.28 6.67 5.86
CA ASP A 49 37.19 5.88 7.10
C ASP A 49 37.52 6.71 8.37
N LEU A 50 38.45 6.27 9.22
CA LEU A 50 38.87 7.00 10.42
C LEU A 50 39.46 8.39 10.16
N SER A 51 39.98 8.63 8.94
CA SER A 51 40.53 9.94 8.55
C SER A 51 39.44 10.98 8.28
N PHE A 52 38.17 10.55 8.18
CA PHE A 52 37.02 11.46 8.06
C PHE A 52 36.91 12.41 9.26
N TYR A 53 37.25 11.94 10.47
CA TYR A 53 37.16 12.73 11.70
C TYR A 53 38.33 13.70 11.89
N HIS A 54 39.29 13.73 10.97
CA HIS A 54 40.40 14.66 11.06
C HIS A 54 39.90 16.10 10.82
N PRO A 55 40.24 17.09 11.67
CA PRO A 55 39.72 18.45 11.58
C PRO A 55 39.92 19.11 10.20
N GLY A 56 41.04 18.83 9.53
CA GLY A 56 41.31 19.34 8.19
C GLY A 56 40.42 18.75 7.09
N VAL A 57 40.00 17.49 7.23
CA VAL A 57 39.08 16.82 6.30
C VAL A 57 37.65 17.33 6.53
N LEU A 58 37.23 17.44 7.79
CA LEU A 58 35.94 18.03 8.16
C LEU A 58 35.82 19.50 7.70
N ALA A 59 36.88 20.30 7.85
CA ALA A 59 36.90 21.68 7.36
C ALA A 59 36.71 21.79 5.83
N THR A 60 37.07 20.74 5.09
CA THR A 60 36.91 20.68 3.63
C THR A 60 35.54 20.13 3.22
N ILE A 61 35.02 19.12 3.93
CA ILE A 61 33.76 18.45 3.60
C ILE A 61 32.54 19.20 4.15
N ALA A 62 32.68 19.92 5.27
CA ALA A 62 31.57 20.65 5.89
C ALA A 62 30.95 21.73 4.97
N PRO A 63 31.75 22.58 4.26
CA PRO A 63 31.20 23.51 3.28
C PRO A 63 30.45 22.82 2.14
N TYR A 64 30.97 21.69 1.64
CA TYR A 64 30.28 20.88 0.63
C TYR A 64 28.95 20.35 1.15
N ASN A 65 28.91 19.75 2.35
CA ASN A 65 27.67 19.21 2.92
C ASN A 65 26.62 20.31 3.13
N ALA A 66 27.04 21.49 3.57
CA ALA A 66 26.14 22.64 3.75
C ALA A 66 25.61 23.15 2.40
N ALA A 67 26.47 23.29 1.39
CA ALA A 67 26.07 23.74 0.06
C ALA A 67 25.15 22.72 -0.64
N PHE A 68 25.48 21.43 -0.54
CA PHE A 68 24.67 20.33 -1.08
C PHE A 68 23.32 20.24 -0.40
N GLY A 69 23.27 20.29 0.94
CA GLY A 69 22.03 20.29 1.71
C GLY A 69 21.11 21.44 1.29
N LYS A 70 21.65 22.66 1.25
CA LYS A 70 20.90 23.84 0.80
C LYS A 70 20.33 23.69 -0.62
N LYS A 71 21.15 23.23 -1.57
CA LYS A 71 20.72 23.04 -2.97
C LYS A 71 19.69 21.91 -3.10
N PHE A 72 19.85 20.84 -2.33
CA PHE A 72 18.89 19.75 -2.27
C PHE A 72 17.56 20.24 -1.72
N ASP A 73 17.56 20.97 -0.62
CA ASP A 73 16.36 21.55 -0.02
C ASP A 73 15.64 22.48 -1.02
N GLU A 74 16.38 23.36 -1.70
CA GLU A 74 15.83 24.24 -2.75
C GLU A 74 15.13 23.45 -3.88
N LEU A 75 15.80 22.43 -4.44
CA LEU A 75 15.23 21.59 -5.49
C LEU A 75 14.04 20.75 -4.98
N PHE A 76 14.10 20.30 -3.73
CA PHE A 76 13.03 19.55 -3.09
C PHE A 76 11.78 20.39 -2.85
N HIS A 77 11.92 21.65 -2.42
CA HIS A 77 10.80 22.58 -2.29
C HIS A 77 10.14 22.87 -3.64
N VAL A 78 10.94 23.16 -4.67
CA VAL A 78 10.42 23.41 -6.03
C VAL A 78 9.64 22.20 -6.54
N ALA A 79 10.21 21.00 -6.43
CA ALA A 79 9.56 19.79 -6.92
C ALA A 79 8.31 19.41 -6.12
N THR A 80 8.32 19.61 -4.79
CA THR A 80 7.14 19.38 -3.95
C THR A 80 6.01 20.35 -4.29
N ALA A 81 6.32 21.62 -4.56
CA ALA A 81 5.33 22.61 -4.99
C ALA A 81 4.72 22.28 -6.36
N GLU A 82 5.52 21.80 -7.32
CA GLU A 82 5.01 21.34 -8.62
C GLU A 82 4.06 20.14 -8.48
N ILE A 83 4.43 19.17 -7.65
CA ILE A 83 3.64 17.98 -7.39
C ILE A 83 2.32 18.35 -6.71
N ARG A 84 2.32 19.30 -5.76
CA ARG A 84 1.12 19.81 -5.10
C ARG A 84 0.18 20.49 -6.10
N ARG A 85 0.72 21.38 -6.95
CA ARG A 85 -0.06 22.03 -8.03
C ARG A 85 -0.67 21.02 -9.01
N PHE A 86 0.06 19.96 -9.34
CA PHE A 86 -0.44 18.89 -10.19
C PHE A 86 -1.58 18.11 -9.51
N ALA A 87 -1.46 17.84 -8.22
CA ALA A 87 -2.49 17.18 -7.43
C ALA A 87 -3.77 18.04 -7.30
N GLU A 88 -3.62 19.34 -7.09
CA GLU A 88 -4.72 20.32 -7.08
C GLU A 88 -5.44 20.36 -8.43
N ALA A 89 -4.71 20.47 -9.54
CA ALA A 89 -5.27 20.48 -10.89
C ALA A 89 -6.03 19.18 -11.24
N LEU A 90 -5.59 18.03 -10.72
CA LEU A 90 -6.29 16.75 -10.90
C LEU A 90 -7.52 16.61 -10.01
N HIS A 91 -7.46 17.16 -8.79
CA HIS A 91 -8.60 17.23 -7.89
C HIS A 91 -9.73 18.07 -8.50
N GLU A 92 -9.41 19.24 -9.08
CA GLU A 92 -10.37 20.09 -9.79
C GLU A 92 -11.00 19.40 -11.01
N GLN A 93 -10.29 18.46 -11.64
CA GLN A 93 -10.80 17.66 -12.76
C GLN A 93 -11.60 16.43 -12.32
N GLY A 94 -11.83 16.25 -11.00
CA GLY A 94 -12.60 15.15 -10.43
C GLY A 94 -11.85 13.83 -10.28
N GLY A 95 -10.51 13.84 -10.40
CA GLY A 95 -9.65 12.68 -10.17
C GLY A 95 -9.17 12.60 -8.72
N SER A 96 -9.55 11.54 -8.00
CA SER A 96 -9.12 11.32 -6.60
C SER A 96 -7.88 10.41 -6.48
N ILE A 97 -7.57 9.64 -7.53
CA ILE A 97 -6.48 8.66 -7.56
C ILE A 97 -5.52 9.04 -8.68
N LEU A 98 -4.26 9.36 -8.33
CA LEU A 98 -3.24 9.72 -9.33
C LEU A 98 -2.75 8.47 -10.08
N GLY A 99 -2.67 7.31 -9.41
CA GLY A 99 -2.36 6.02 -10.04
C GLY A 99 -1.61 5.08 -9.11
N ASN A 100 -1.36 3.85 -9.58
CA ASN A 100 -0.65 2.81 -8.83
C ASN A 100 0.83 2.74 -9.28
N VAL A 101 1.76 2.98 -8.36
CA VAL A 101 3.21 2.77 -8.60
C VAL A 101 3.71 1.79 -7.56
N GLU A 102 4.34 0.69 -8.02
CA GLU A 102 4.91 -0.36 -7.15
C GLU A 102 3.87 -1.03 -6.22
N GLY A 103 2.59 -1.08 -6.60
CA GLY A 103 1.53 -1.70 -5.80
C GLY A 103 0.94 -0.79 -4.72
N VAL A 104 1.39 0.47 -4.61
CA VAL A 104 0.85 1.49 -3.71
C VAL A 104 0.06 2.51 -4.52
N ASP A 105 -1.19 2.75 -4.11
CA ASP A 105 -2.05 3.76 -4.74
C ASP A 105 -1.65 5.15 -4.21
N VAL A 106 -1.08 5.97 -5.08
CA VAL A 106 -0.72 7.35 -4.74
C VAL A 106 -1.95 8.22 -4.95
N THR A 107 -2.46 8.79 -3.85
CA THR A 107 -3.64 9.66 -3.84
C THR A 107 -3.23 11.11 -3.65
N VAL A 108 -4.14 12.04 -3.97
CA VAL A 108 -3.96 13.49 -3.76
C VAL A 108 -3.63 13.79 -2.29
N GLU A 109 -4.18 13.01 -1.36
CA GLU A 109 -3.90 13.11 0.08
C GLU A 109 -2.49 12.66 0.46
N HIS A 110 -1.88 11.70 -0.25
CA HIS A 110 -0.47 11.35 -0.02
C HIS A 110 0.47 12.51 -0.34
N ILE A 111 0.10 13.37 -1.29
CA ILE A 111 0.83 14.59 -1.64
C ILE A 111 0.50 15.72 -0.65
N ALA A 112 -0.73 15.80 -0.16
CA ALA A 112 -1.09 16.76 0.87
C ALA A 112 -0.41 16.45 2.22
N ALA A 113 -0.25 15.16 2.55
CA ALA A 113 0.50 14.68 3.71
C ALA A 113 2.03 14.75 3.54
N MET A 114 2.53 15.17 2.37
CA MET A 114 3.92 15.61 2.21
C MET A 114 4.04 17.05 2.74
N GLU A 115 3.86 17.21 4.05
CA GLU A 115 4.12 18.49 4.69
C GLU A 115 5.63 18.74 4.72
N GLU A 116 6.05 19.84 4.10
CA GLU A 116 7.47 20.18 3.85
C GLU A 116 8.31 20.19 5.15
N SER A 117 7.68 20.58 6.27
CA SER A 117 8.28 20.65 7.59
C SER A 117 8.38 19.29 8.32
N GLU A 118 7.53 18.32 7.98
CA GLU A 118 7.53 16.96 8.55
C GLU A 118 8.47 16.03 7.78
N LEU A 119 8.58 16.18 6.45
CA LEU A 119 9.52 15.42 5.62
C LEU A 119 10.98 15.69 5.98
N LEU A 120 11.31 16.91 6.39
CA LEU A 120 12.64 17.29 6.88
C LEU A 120 12.96 16.69 8.27
N LYS A 121 11.94 16.24 9.03
CA LYS A 121 12.10 15.57 10.33
C LYS A 121 12.15 14.04 10.22
N ILE A 122 11.71 13.49 9.09
CA ILE A 122 11.79 12.07 8.77
C ILE A 122 13.19 11.76 8.20
N ASP A 123 13.64 10.51 8.34
CA ASP A 123 14.85 10.02 7.67
C ASP A 123 14.83 10.39 6.18
N TYR A 124 15.88 11.07 5.74
CA TYR A 124 16.07 11.56 4.37
C TYR A 124 15.76 10.49 3.31
N SER A 125 16.06 9.21 3.58
CA SER A 125 15.77 8.08 2.70
C SER A 125 14.27 7.83 2.49
N ALA A 126 13.46 7.90 3.55
CA ALA A 126 12.03 7.63 3.46
C ALA A 126 11.28 8.78 2.75
N ALA A 127 11.74 10.02 2.93
CA ALA A 127 11.27 11.17 2.16
C ALA A 127 11.56 11.01 0.66
N LEU A 128 12.76 10.53 0.34
CA LEU A 128 13.24 10.33 -1.03
C LEU A 128 12.48 9.23 -1.77
N ASP A 129 12.14 8.13 -1.09
CA ASP A 129 11.37 7.04 -1.69
C ASP A 129 9.93 7.45 -1.99
N LYS A 130 9.30 8.23 -1.10
CA LYS A 130 7.98 8.83 -1.35
C LYS A 130 8.05 9.77 -2.56
N PHE A 131 9.06 10.64 -2.61
CA PHE A 131 9.26 11.56 -3.73
C PHE A 131 9.48 10.83 -5.07
N ARG A 132 10.31 9.78 -5.09
CA ARG A 132 10.57 8.96 -6.29
C ARG A 132 9.29 8.35 -6.85
N ARG A 133 8.41 7.83 -5.98
CA ARG A 133 7.14 7.24 -6.40
C ARG A 133 6.21 8.27 -7.03
N VAL A 134 6.11 9.47 -6.44
CA VAL A 134 5.27 10.54 -6.96
C VAL A 134 5.82 11.13 -8.26
N SER A 135 7.15 11.28 -8.38
CA SER A 135 7.80 11.74 -9.62
C SER A 135 7.68 10.74 -10.77
N LYS A 136 7.81 9.43 -10.51
CA LYS A 136 7.54 8.38 -11.51
C LYS A 136 6.09 8.44 -11.99
N LEU A 137 5.15 8.71 -11.09
CA LEU A 137 3.73 8.81 -11.41
C LEU A 137 3.41 10.04 -12.27
N LYS A 138 3.94 11.21 -11.92
CA LYS A 138 3.84 12.43 -12.74
C LYS A 138 4.32 12.16 -14.17
N ARG A 139 5.51 11.56 -14.32
CA ARG A 139 6.07 11.18 -15.65
C ARG A 139 5.17 10.18 -16.40
N ALA A 140 4.62 9.18 -15.72
CA ALA A 140 3.74 8.18 -16.34
C ALA A 140 2.41 8.78 -16.83
N LEU A 141 1.87 9.76 -16.10
CA LEU A 141 0.64 10.47 -16.45
C LEU A 141 0.87 11.51 -17.55
N GLU A 142 1.97 12.26 -17.51
CA GLU A 142 2.35 13.24 -18.54
C GLU A 142 2.69 12.57 -19.88
N HIS A 143 3.17 11.31 -19.87
CA HIS A 143 3.46 10.53 -21.07
C HIS A 143 2.31 9.64 -21.56
N SER A 144 1.15 9.62 -20.89
CA SER A 144 -0.03 8.90 -21.38
C SER A 144 -0.77 9.72 -22.44
N PRO A 145 -1.01 9.18 -23.66
CA PRO A 145 -1.77 9.88 -24.70
C PRO A 145 -3.24 10.10 -24.28
N PRO A 146 -3.91 11.16 -24.77
CA PRO A 146 -5.24 11.53 -24.30
C PRO A 146 -6.28 10.57 -24.87
N ALA A 147 -6.59 9.49 -24.15
CA ALA A 147 -7.66 8.59 -24.54
C ALA A 147 -8.58 8.28 -23.35
N ARG A 148 -9.85 8.70 -23.54
CA ARG A 148 -11.05 8.44 -22.73
C ARG A 148 -11.21 9.25 -21.45
N ARG A 149 -11.43 10.56 -21.64
CA ARG A 149 -12.34 11.33 -20.79
C ARG A 149 -13.76 10.78 -20.99
N ILE A 150 -14.29 10.08 -19.99
CA ILE A 150 -15.72 9.72 -19.94
C ILE A 150 -16.45 10.99 -19.51
N ALA A 151 -17.23 11.56 -20.44
CA ALA A 151 -18.11 12.70 -20.16
C ALA A 151 -19.28 12.27 -19.24
N PRO A 152 -19.69 13.10 -18.26
CA PRO A 152 -20.91 12.85 -17.51
C PRO A 152 -22.13 13.05 -18.41
N SER A 153 -22.98 12.02 -18.51
CA SER A 153 -24.25 12.09 -19.22
C SER A 153 -25.21 13.06 -18.54
N ALA A 154 -25.79 13.94 -19.36
CA ALA A 154 -26.72 15.00 -18.99
C ALA A 154 -27.98 14.49 -18.25
N LEU A 155 -28.31 15.15 -17.14
CA LEU A 155 -29.62 15.08 -16.50
C LEU A 155 -30.57 16.06 -17.20
N ARG A 156 -31.70 15.54 -17.71
CA ARG A 156 -32.84 16.34 -18.20
C ARG A 156 -33.67 16.84 -17.00
N PRO A 157 -34.20 18.07 -17.02
CA PRO A 157 -35.12 18.57 -16.02
C PRO A 157 -36.58 18.24 -16.40
N VAL A 158 -37.41 17.90 -15.41
CA VAL A 158 -38.88 17.93 -15.55
C VAL A 158 -39.44 18.96 -14.58
N ALA A 159 -40.33 19.79 -15.14
CA ALA A 159 -40.85 21.02 -14.58
C ALA A 159 -41.82 20.84 -13.40
N ALA A 160 -41.95 21.94 -12.66
CA ALA A 160 -42.72 22.16 -11.45
C ALA A 160 -44.25 22.05 -11.60
N LYS A 161 -44.94 21.81 -10.47
CA LYS A 161 -46.20 22.48 -10.13
C LYS A 161 -46.30 22.75 -8.63
N VAL A 162 -46.90 23.90 -8.35
CA VAL A 162 -46.99 24.68 -7.10
C VAL A 162 -48.22 24.26 -6.28
N SER A 163 -48.17 24.34 -4.93
CA SER A 163 -49.12 25.13 -4.08
C SER A 163 -48.97 24.93 -2.55
N ARG A 164 -48.69 26.05 -1.87
CA ARG A 164 -49.13 26.59 -0.55
C ARG A 164 -49.07 25.79 0.78
N ALA A 165 -48.57 26.50 1.79
CA ALA A 165 -48.28 26.20 3.21
C ALA A 165 -49.50 26.33 4.16
N PRO A 166 -49.34 26.38 5.51
CA PRO A 166 -48.60 25.53 6.46
C PRO A 166 -49.53 24.97 7.58
N VAL A 167 -49.21 23.82 8.18
CA VAL A 167 -49.82 23.37 9.46
C VAL A 167 -48.74 22.81 10.38
N ALA A 168 -48.81 23.22 11.65
CA ALA A 168 -47.83 22.96 12.70
C ALA A 168 -48.09 21.65 13.48
N LYS A 169 -46.98 21.15 14.08
CA LYS A 169 -46.79 20.07 15.08
C LYS A 169 -46.60 18.65 14.52
N PRO A 170 -45.89 17.73 15.23
CA PRO A 170 -44.91 17.87 16.32
C PRO A 170 -43.52 17.34 15.93
N THR A 171 -42.52 17.67 16.74
CA THR A 171 -41.14 17.19 16.64
C THR A 171 -41.09 15.66 16.69
N PRO A 172 -40.56 14.95 15.68
CA PRO A 172 -40.27 13.53 15.82
C PRO A 172 -39.11 13.34 16.80
N PRO A 173 -39.10 12.26 17.59
CA PRO A 173 -37.94 11.92 18.41
C PRO A 173 -36.72 11.77 17.49
N ARG A 174 -35.60 12.36 17.91
CA ARG A 174 -34.30 12.25 17.23
C ARG A 174 -34.11 10.81 16.74
N PRO A 175 -33.85 10.57 15.45
CA PRO A 175 -33.44 9.25 15.01
C PRO A 175 -32.18 8.91 15.80
N ARG A 176 -32.24 7.83 16.58
CA ARG A 176 -31.04 7.14 17.04
C ARG A 176 -30.22 6.88 15.78
N GLY A 177 -28.96 7.32 15.77
CA GLY A 177 -28.11 7.30 14.59
C GLY A 177 -28.16 5.94 13.88
N PRO A 178 -28.02 5.91 12.54
CA PRO A 178 -28.12 4.66 11.80
C PRO A 178 -27.01 3.73 12.29
N VAL A 179 -27.42 2.65 12.96
CA VAL A 179 -26.56 1.47 13.10
C VAL A 179 -26.34 0.99 11.67
N LEU A 180 -25.11 1.11 11.17
CA LEU A 180 -24.81 0.72 9.80
C LEU A 180 -24.99 -0.79 9.63
N ASP A 181 -25.80 -1.14 8.64
CA ASP A 181 -25.98 -2.52 8.24
C ASP A 181 -24.79 -2.92 7.36
N VAL A 182 -23.79 -3.56 7.97
CA VAL A 182 -22.63 -4.14 7.27
C VAL A 182 -23.09 -5.02 6.10
N GLN A 183 -24.28 -5.64 6.20
CA GLN A 183 -24.87 -6.43 5.12
C GLN A 183 -25.33 -5.57 3.92
N ALA A 184 -25.82 -4.36 4.16
CA ALA A 184 -26.16 -3.41 3.11
C ALA A 184 -24.91 -2.84 2.42
N MET A 185 -23.84 -2.59 3.17
CA MET A 185 -22.57 -2.13 2.61
C MET A 185 -21.85 -3.20 1.78
N ARG A 186 -21.94 -4.46 2.22
CA ARG A 186 -21.52 -5.63 1.43
C ARG A 186 -22.24 -5.72 0.09
N SER A 187 -23.54 -5.43 0.07
CA SER A 187 -24.36 -5.40 -1.15
C SER A 187 -24.01 -4.24 -2.10
N ALA A 188 -23.33 -3.20 -1.60
CA ALA A 188 -22.87 -2.05 -2.37
C ALA A 188 -21.44 -2.21 -2.93
N VAL A 189 -20.74 -3.30 -2.62
CA VAL A 189 -19.40 -3.57 -3.13
C VAL A 189 -19.43 -3.69 -4.66
N THR A 190 -18.59 -2.91 -5.32
CA THR A 190 -18.54 -2.91 -6.79
C THR A 190 -17.77 -4.13 -7.32
N PRO A 191 -18.14 -4.67 -8.50
CA PRO A 191 -17.37 -5.75 -9.14
C PRO A 191 -15.90 -5.38 -9.40
N GLN A 192 -15.60 -4.09 -9.58
CA GLN A 192 -14.25 -3.59 -9.79
C GLN A 192 -13.40 -3.67 -8.51
N GLN A 193 -13.98 -3.40 -7.33
CA GLN A 193 -13.31 -3.59 -6.04
C GLN A 193 -13.00 -5.07 -5.80
N ILE A 194 -13.96 -5.96 -6.08
CA ILE A 194 -13.74 -7.42 -6.00
C ILE A 194 -12.61 -7.85 -6.94
N SER A 195 -12.61 -7.39 -8.19
CA SER A 195 -11.55 -7.71 -9.17
C SER A 195 -10.15 -7.24 -8.74
N THR A 196 -10.10 -6.08 -8.08
CA THR A 196 -8.85 -5.54 -7.54
C THR A 196 -8.33 -6.42 -6.40
N GLU A 197 -9.20 -6.80 -5.45
CA GLU A 197 -8.82 -7.72 -4.37
C GLU A 197 -8.49 -9.12 -4.87
N GLU A 198 -9.20 -9.62 -5.88
CA GLU A 198 -8.89 -10.89 -6.56
C GLU A 198 -7.45 -10.92 -7.09
N THR A 199 -7.00 -9.82 -7.69
CA THR A 199 -5.63 -9.68 -8.18
C THR A 199 -4.61 -9.65 -7.04
N ARG A 200 -4.93 -8.97 -5.93
CA ARG A 200 -4.10 -8.94 -4.72
C ARG A 200 -4.01 -10.33 -4.07
N LEU A 201 -5.12 -11.06 -4.01
CA LEU A 201 -5.18 -12.41 -3.45
C LEU A 201 -4.32 -13.39 -4.23
N ARG A 202 -4.27 -13.33 -5.57
CA ARG A 202 -3.36 -14.17 -6.38
C ARG A 202 -1.89 -13.92 -6.04
N ARG A 203 -1.50 -12.67 -5.75
CA ARG A 203 -0.13 -12.35 -5.31
C ARG A 203 0.17 -12.93 -3.94
N VAL A 204 -0.80 -12.88 -3.02
CA VAL A 204 -0.67 -13.49 -1.68
C VAL A 204 -0.55 -15.01 -1.79
N GLU A 205 -1.38 -15.66 -2.61
CA GLU A 205 -1.29 -17.10 -2.90
C GLU A 205 0.10 -17.48 -3.38
N GLU A 206 0.62 -16.78 -4.40
CA GLU A 206 1.94 -17.08 -4.96
C GLU A 206 3.05 -16.84 -3.94
N SER A 207 2.98 -15.75 -3.15
CA SER A 207 3.95 -15.48 -2.09
C SER A 207 3.99 -16.57 -1.03
N ILE A 208 2.82 -17.05 -0.58
CA ILE A 208 2.73 -18.13 0.40
C ILE A 208 3.24 -19.43 -0.24
N ARG A 209 2.88 -19.69 -1.50
CA ARG A 209 3.30 -20.89 -2.24
C ARG A 209 4.82 -20.98 -2.36
N VAL A 210 5.48 -19.90 -2.76
CA VAL A 210 6.94 -19.83 -2.86
C VAL A 210 7.58 -20.11 -1.50
N PHE A 211 7.08 -19.49 -0.43
CA PHE A 211 7.60 -19.72 0.91
C PHE A 211 7.47 -21.18 1.34
N VAL A 212 6.26 -21.77 1.24
CA VAL A 212 5.98 -23.14 1.71
C VAL A 212 6.80 -24.17 0.93
N ARG A 213 7.08 -23.92 -0.36
CA ARG A 213 7.89 -24.81 -1.20
C ARG A 213 9.40 -24.75 -0.90
N VAL A 214 9.90 -23.59 -0.48
CA VAL A 214 11.32 -23.39 -0.17
C VAL A 214 11.64 -23.69 1.29
N ALA A 215 10.67 -23.50 2.19
CA ALA A 215 10.83 -23.73 3.62
C ALA A 215 11.07 -25.21 3.95
N ASP A 216 11.83 -25.45 5.04
CA ASP A 216 12.01 -26.79 5.60
C ASP A 216 10.64 -27.42 5.93
N PRO A 217 10.40 -28.70 5.60
CA PRO A 217 9.18 -29.42 5.94
C PRO A 217 8.72 -29.29 7.40
N LYS A 218 9.65 -29.05 8.34
CA LYS A 218 9.35 -28.84 9.76
C LYS A 218 8.77 -27.45 10.08
N PHE A 219 9.11 -26.43 9.30
CA PHE A 219 8.74 -25.02 9.58
C PHE A 219 7.77 -24.42 8.56
N ARG A 220 7.49 -25.12 7.46
CA ARG A 220 6.60 -24.64 6.38
C ARG A 220 5.15 -24.34 6.80
N GLN A 221 4.73 -24.74 8.01
CA GLN A 221 3.40 -24.44 8.55
C GLN A 221 3.29 -23.02 9.16
N VAL A 222 4.41 -22.33 9.37
CA VAL A 222 4.42 -20.99 9.95
C VAL A 222 5.00 -20.02 8.91
N VAL A 223 4.13 -19.29 8.24
CA VAL A 223 4.51 -18.36 7.17
C VAL A 223 4.62 -16.95 7.74
N PRO A 224 5.79 -16.31 7.69
CA PRO A 224 5.95 -14.94 8.15
C PRO A 224 5.24 -13.98 7.19
N MET A 225 4.30 -13.21 7.73
CA MET A 225 3.62 -12.11 7.03
C MET A 225 4.14 -10.77 7.57
N ARG A 226 3.78 -9.67 6.91
CA ARG A 226 4.26 -8.32 7.26
C ARG A 226 4.03 -7.94 8.73
N PHE A 227 2.90 -8.36 9.33
CA PHE A 227 2.50 -7.95 10.68
C PHE A 227 2.27 -9.11 11.66
N PHE A 228 2.26 -10.34 11.18
CA PHE A 228 1.90 -11.51 11.97
C PHE A 228 2.51 -12.77 11.35
N ASN A 229 2.46 -13.87 12.08
CA ASN A 229 2.82 -15.19 11.55
C ASN A 229 1.54 -15.94 11.22
N LEU A 230 1.38 -16.33 9.95
CA LEU A 230 0.25 -17.11 9.47
C LEU A 230 0.49 -18.59 9.77
N THR A 231 -0.44 -19.21 10.48
CA THR A 231 -0.40 -20.63 10.81
C THR A 231 -1.27 -21.45 9.85
N LEU A 232 -0.61 -22.40 9.18
CA LEU A 232 -1.22 -23.34 8.25
C LEU A 232 -1.49 -24.68 8.94
N THR A 233 -2.60 -25.32 8.59
CA THR A 233 -2.80 -26.73 8.89
C THR A 233 -1.90 -27.59 8.00
N ALA A 234 -1.68 -28.86 8.35
CA ALA A 234 -0.92 -29.78 7.51
C ALA A 234 -1.52 -29.88 6.09
N ALA A 235 -2.84 -30.01 5.99
CA ALA A 235 -3.55 -30.08 4.71
C ALA A 235 -3.43 -28.79 3.88
N GLU A 236 -3.46 -27.62 4.52
CA GLU A 236 -3.22 -26.33 3.86
C GLU A 236 -1.79 -26.25 3.30
N ALA A 237 -0.79 -26.60 4.11
CA ALA A 237 0.62 -26.60 3.69
C ALA A 237 0.87 -27.58 2.53
N ASP A 238 0.31 -28.79 2.59
CA ASP A 238 0.42 -29.78 1.52
C ASP A 238 -0.28 -29.32 0.24
N ALA A 239 -1.41 -28.61 0.35
CA ALA A 239 -2.08 -28.03 -0.80
C ALA A 239 -1.19 -27.00 -1.53
N TYR A 240 -0.45 -26.15 -0.80
CA TYR A 240 0.51 -25.20 -1.41
C TYR A 240 1.69 -25.90 -2.11
N CYS A 241 2.05 -27.11 -1.67
CA CYS A 241 3.04 -27.93 -2.35
C CYS A 241 2.48 -28.63 -3.60
N ALA A 242 1.17 -28.79 -3.75
CA ALA A 242 0.56 -29.57 -4.82
C ALA A 242 0.91 -29.06 -6.24
N ASP A 243 1.27 -29.99 -7.12
CA ASP A 243 1.53 -29.73 -8.56
C ASP A 243 0.30 -30.02 -9.43
N TYR A 244 -0.72 -30.66 -8.87
CA TYR A 244 -1.94 -31.05 -9.57
C TYR A 244 -3.04 -29.96 -9.56
N LEU A 245 -2.69 -28.70 -9.26
CA LEU A 245 -3.68 -27.61 -9.13
C LEU A 245 -4.43 -27.29 -10.43
N GLU A 246 -3.89 -27.68 -11.59
CA GLU A 246 -4.52 -27.46 -12.90
C GLU A 246 -5.49 -28.58 -13.29
N GLU A 247 -5.47 -29.71 -12.58
CA GLU A 247 -6.32 -30.85 -12.90
C GLU A 247 -7.80 -30.56 -12.62
N LYS A 248 -8.68 -31.22 -13.38
CA LYS A 248 -10.14 -31.26 -13.14
C LYS A 248 -10.52 -32.42 -12.20
N SER A 249 -9.71 -32.67 -11.18
CA SER A 249 -9.91 -33.73 -10.20
C SER A 249 -10.47 -33.18 -8.89
N LEU A 250 -11.14 -34.02 -8.09
CA LEU A 250 -11.62 -33.63 -6.75
C LEU A 250 -10.47 -33.14 -5.88
N ARG A 251 -9.32 -33.84 -5.89
CA ARG A 251 -8.11 -33.44 -5.14
C ARG A 251 -7.63 -32.04 -5.49
N ALA A 252 -7.67 -31.67 -6.77
CA ALA A 252 -7.29 -30.35 -7.24
C ALA A 252 -8.30 -29.29 -6.80
N GLY A 253 -9.60 -29.63 -6.84
CA GLY A 253 -10.67 -28.79 -6.30
C GLY A 253 -10.48 -28.48 -4.82
N VAL A 254 -10.22 -29.51 -4.00
CA VAL A 254 -9.94 -29.38 -2.57
C VAL A 254 -8.72 -28.50 -2.33
N ALA A 255 -7.59 -28.79 -3.00
CA ALA A 255 -6.38 -27.99 -2.86
C ALA A 255 -6.63 -26.51 -3.22
N ARG A 256 -7.23 -26.22 -4.37
CA ARG A 256 -7.55 -24.84 -4.79
C ARG A 256 -8.41 -24.09 -3.77
N VAL A 257 -9.41 -24.74 -3.17
CA VAL A 257 -10.23 -24.14 -2.12
C VAL A 257 -9.39 -23.85 -0.87
N LEU A 258 -8.54 -24.77 -0.43
CA LEU A 258 -7.67 -24.58 0.74
C LEU A 258 -6.70 -23.42 0.53
N LEU A 259 -6.01 -23.33 -0.61
CA LEU A 259 -5.12 -22.21 -0.95
C LEU A 259 -5.88 -20.89 -0.86
N ARG A 260 -7.05 -20.85 -1.51
CA ARG A 260 -7.85 -19.64 -1.60
C ARG A 260 -8.33 -19.16 -0.23
N ILE A 261 -8.78 -20.08 0.63
CA ILE A 261 -9.21 -19.76 1.99
C ILE A 261 -8.06 -19.14 2.78
N VAL A 262 -6.88 -19.76 2.73
CA VAL A 262 -5.70 -19.26 3.44
C VAL A 262 -5.31 -17.86 2.96
N ALA A 263 -5.32 -17.62 1.65
CA ALA A 263 -4.98 -16.31 1.09
C ALA A 263 -5.96 -15.21 1.51
N VAL A 264 -7.27 -15.50 1.52
CA VAL A 264 -8.29 -14.57 2.01
C VAL A 264 -8.08 -14.28 3.49
N ILE A 265 -7.85 -15.29 4.34
CA ILE A 265 -7.57 -15.09 5.77
C ILE A 265 -6.32 -14.22 5.96
N ALA A 266 -5.24 -14.50 5.23
CA ALA A 266 -3.99 -13.76 5.33
C ALA A 266 -4.17 -12.28 4.94
N ARG A 267 -4.90 -12.04 3.84
CA ARG A 267 -5.21 -10.69 3.35
C ARG A 267 -6.12 -9.93 4.31
N MET A 268 -7.21 -10.53 4.78
CA MET A 268 -8.11 -9.91 5.78
C MET A 268 -7.37 -9.57 7.07
N THR A 269 -6.47 -10.46 7.52
CA THR A 269 -5.65 -10.19 8.71
C THR A 269 -4.71 -9.01 8.48
N THR A 270 -4.10 -8.92 7.30
CA THR A 270 -3.22 -7.79 6.95
C THR A 270 -3.99 -6.48 6.95
N GLU A 271 -5.16 -6.44 6.30
CA GLU A 271 -6.00 -5.24 6.25
C GLU A 271 -6.54 -4.83 7.63
N LEU A 272 -6.87 -5.79 8.49
CA LEU A 272 -7.23 -5.48 9.89
C LEU A 272 -6.08 -4.85 10.67
N GLU A 273 -4.84 -5.30 10.46
CA GLU A 273 -3.67 -4.70 11.11
C GLU A 273 -3.34 -3.31 10.55
N GLU A 274 -3.55 -3.07 9.25
CA GLU A 274 -3.42 -1.72 8.67
C GLU A 274 -4.52 -0.78 9.18
N LEU A 275 -5.78 -1.24 9.24
CA LEU A 275 -6.91 -0.46 9.73
C LEU A 275 -6.68 0.09 11.15
N LYS A 276 -6.11 -0.73 12.04
CA LYS A 276 -5.73 -0.31 13.41
C LYS A 276 -4.63 0.75 13.45
N ARG A 277 -3.75 0.77 12.45
CA ARG A 277 -2.62 1.72 12.39
C ARG A 277 -3.03 3.08 11.84
N VAL A 278 -4.08 3.11 11.03
CA VAL A 278 -4.57 4.34 10.36
C VAL A 278 -5.79 4.95 11.03
N GLU A 279 -6.07 4.64 12.31
CA GLU A 279 -7.25 5.13 13.05
C GLU A 279 -7.38 6.66 13.03
N ASN A 280 -6.26 7.40 12.89
CA ASN A 280 -6.25 8.87 12.85
C ASN A 280 -6.50 9.46 11.45
N SER A 281 -6.68 8.63 10.42
CA SER A 281 -6.80 9.06 9.02
C SER A 281 -8.07 8.48 8.39
N ALA A 282 -9.15 9.27 8.37
CA ALA A 282 -10.48 8.82 7.93
C ALA A 282 -10.51 8.23 6.52
N SER A 283 -9.71 8.76 5.59
CA SER A 283 -9.65 8.28 4.20
C SER A 283 -8.92 6.95 4.05
N LEU A 284 -7.76 6.79 4.71
CA LEU A 284 -7.03 5.51 4.76
C LEU A 284 -7.84 4.45 5.49
N TRP A 285 -8.48 4.85 6.60
CA TRP A 285 -9.40 3.98 7.31
C TRP A 285 -10.49 3.48 6.37
N LYS A 286 -11.13 4.39 5.61
CA LYS A 286 -12.15 4.03 4.62
C LYS A 286 -11.61 3.11 3.53
N LEU A 287 -10.41 3.36 3.01
CA LEU A 287 -9.79 2.50 2.00
C LEU A 287 -9.61 1.06 2.49
N HIS A 288 -9.09 0.89 3.71
CA HIS A 288 -8.91 -0.44 4.32
C HIS A 288 -10.26 -1.07 4.69
N ALA A 289 -11.25 -0.27 5.12
CA ALA A 289 -12.61 -0.74 5.37
C ALA A 289 -13.29 -1.24 4.08
N ASP A 290 -13.18 -0.50 2.98
CA ASP A 290 -13.70 -0.89 1.66
C ASP A 290 -13.02 -2.17 1.14
N SER A 291 -11.70 -2.32 1.36
CA SER A 291 -10.98 -3.57 1.05
C SER A 291 -11.50 -4.75 1.88
N LEU A 292 -11.71 -4.55 3.19
CA LEU A 292 -12.28 -5.58 4.07
C LEU A 292 -13.71 -5.97 3.67
N LEU A 293 -14.54 -5.03 3.23
CA LEU A 293 -15.88 -5.31 2.70
C LEU A 293 -15.81 -6.14 1.42
N ALA A 294 -14.92 -5.81 0.48
CA ALA A 294 -14.72 -6.60 -0.73
C ALA A 294 -14.21 -8.02 -0.41
N LEU A 295 -13.28 -8.16 0.54
CA LEU A 295 -12.78 -9.46 1.00
C LEU A 295 -13.86 -10.29 1.70
N LEU A 296 -14.77 -9.65 2.42
CA LEU A 296 -15.93 -10.30 3.02
C LEU A 296 -16.86 -10.89 1.95
N GLU A 297 -17.06 -10.22 0.81
CA GLU A 297 -17.82 -10.79 -0.31
C GLU A 297 -17.10 -11.97 -0.97
N VAL A 298 -15.79 -11.84 -1.20
CA VAL A 298 -14.97 -12.95 -1.70
C VAL A 298 -15.03 -14.15 -0.75
N ALA A 299 -14.94 -13.92 0.57
CA ALA A 299 -15.03 -14.95 1.59
C ALA A 299 -16.39 -15.66 1.56
N HIS A 300 -17.48 -14.94 1.34
CA HIS A 300 -18.83 -15.51 1.24
C HIS A 300 -18.96 -16.44 0.03
N ALA A 301 -18.61 -15.96 -1.17
CA ALA A 301 -18.63 -16.77 -2.39
C ALA A 301 -17.70 -17.99 -2.28
N LEU A 302 -16.54 -17.83 -1.62
CA LEU A 302 -15.61 -18.91 -1.35
C LEU A 302 -16.18 -19.96 -0.40
N ALA A 303 -16.90 -19.56 0.65
CA ALA A 303 -17.53 -20.48 1.59
C ALA A 303 -18.61 -21.34 0.91
N GLU A 304 -19.40 -20.76 0.00
CA GLU A 304 -20.35 -21.53 -0.81
C GLU A 304 -19.64 -22.52 -1.74
N ASN A 305 -18.52 -22.10 -2.35
CA ASN A 305 -17.72 -22.99 -3.18
C ASN A 305 -17.10 -24.14 -2.38
N ALA A 306 -16.60 -23.84 -1.19
CA ALA A 306 -16.07 -24.84 -0.27
C ALA A 306 -17.14 -25.85 0.15
N ALA A 307 -18.37 -25.39 0.42
CA ALA A 307 -19.50 -26.28 0.73
C ALA A 307 -19.81 -27.26 -0.42
N ARG A 308 -19.77 -26.79 -1.68
CA ARG A 308 -19.94 -27.67 -2.85
C ARG A 308 -18.82 -28.71 -2.96
N VAL A 309 -17.57 -28.30 -2.76
CA VAL A 309 -16.41 -29.22 -2.82
C VAL A 309 -16.44 -30.24 -1.67
N MET A 310 -16.84 -29.83 -0.46
CA MET A 310 -17.05 -30.73 0.68
C MET A 310 -18.12 -31.78 0.38
N ALA A 311 -19.29 -31.36 -0.13
CA ALA A 311 -20.37 -32.28 -0.47
C ALA A 311 -19.94 -33.32 -1.52
N LEU A 312 -19.15 -32.91 -2.51
CA LEU A 312 -18.58 -33.83 -3.51
C LEU A 312 -17.55 -34.79 -2.88
N ALA A 313 -16.73 -34.32 -1.94
CA ALA A 313 -15.78 -35.16 -1.23
C ALA A 313 -16.46 -36.20 -0.34
N ASP A 314 -17.53 -35.82 0.35
CA ASP A 314 -18.35 -36.74 1.17
C ASP A 314 -19.02 -37.81 0.31
N GLN A 315 -19.60 -37.43 -0.83
CA GLN A 315 -20.20 -38.37 -1.78
C GLN A 315 -19.21 -39.40 -2.32
N GLN A 316 -17.94 -39.02 -2.47
CA GLN A 316 -16.87 -39.91 -2.93
C GLN A 316 -16.18 -40.66 -1.77
N GLY A 317 -16.69 -40.55 -0.54
CA GLY A 317 -16.15 -41.21 0.65
C GLY A 317 -14.80 -40.66 1.12
N ASN A 318 -14.40 -39.47 0.64
CA ASN A 318 -13.12 -38.85 0.98
C ASN A 318 -13.26 -37.91 2.18
N THR A 319 -13.61 -38.49 3.33
CA THR A 319 -13.95 -37.77 4.57
C THR A 319 -12.80 -36.93 5.11
N ALA A 320 -11.54 -37.37 4.91
CA ALA A 320 -10.36 -36.60 5.31
C ALA A 320 -10.25 -35.26 4.57
N ASN A 321 -10.54 -35.24 3.27
CA ASN A 321 -10.54 -34.02 2.48
C ASN A 321 -11.71 -33.10 2.85
N ALA A 322 -12.90 -33.66 3.09
CA ALA A 322 -14.05 -32.89 3.54
C ALA A 322 -13.79 -32.23 4.90
N GLU A 323 -13.19 -32.96 5.85
CA GLU A 323 -12.84 -32.41 7.17
C GLU A 323 -11.75 -31.35 7.08
N ALA A 324 -10.74 -31.53 6.22
CA ALA A 324 -9.71 -30.51 5.99
C ALA A 324 -10.32 -29.18 5.50
N VAL A 325 -11.23 -29.25 4.50
CA VAL A 325 -11.92 -28.06 4.00
C VAL A 325 -12.80 -27.44 5.08
N LYS A 326 -13.51 -28.24 5.87
CA LYS A 326 -14.36 -27.78 6.97
C LYS A 326 -13.57 -27.00 8.03
N ILE A 327 -12.39 -27.49 8.43
CA ILE A 327 -11.51 -26.80 9.37
C ILE A 327 -11.09 -25.43 8.81
N SER A 328 -10.65 -25.38 7.54
CA SER A 328 -10.26 -24.11 6.92
C SER A 328 -11.45 -23.15 6.74
N VAL A 329 -12.64 -23.65 6.41
CA VAL A 329 -13.87 -22.84 6.35
C VAL A 329 -14.21 -22.27 7.72
N GLN A 330 -14.03 -23.03 8.81
CA GLN A 330 -14.24 -22.50 10.15
C GLN A 330 -13.26 -21.35 10.46
N LYS A 331 -11.98 -21.49 10.13
CA LYS A 331 -10.98 -20.40 10.25
C LYS A 331 -11.41 -19.15 9.46
N LEU A 332 -11.97 -19.33 8.26
CA LEU A 332 -12.46 -18.23 7.42
C LEU A 332 -13.66 -17.53 8.06
N ARG A 333 -14.61 -18.28 8.62
CA ARG A 333 -15.77 -17.74 9.34
C ARG A 333 -15.35 -16.95 10.56
N ASP A 334 -14.50 -17.52 11.41
CA ASP A 334 -14.00 -16.84 12.61
C ASP A 334 -13.31 -15.51 12.26
N ARG A 335 -12.53 -15.51 11.17
CA ARG A 335 -11.86 -14.29 10.66
C ARG A 335 -12.85 -13.28 10.10
N SER A 336 -13.88 -13.75 9.39
CA SER A 336 -14.94 -12.90 8.84
C SER A 336 -15.75 -12.24 9.97
N ASP A 337 -16.11 -13.00 11.00
CA ASP A 337 -16.84 -12.50 12.16
C ASP A 337 -16.02 -11.51 12.97
N LEU A 338 -14.71 -11.72 13.09
CA LEU A 338 -13.81 -10.73 13.68
C LEU A 338 -13.81 -9.44 12.86
N THR A 339 -13.73 -9.54 11.54
CA THR A 339 -13.70 -8.39 10.63
C THR A 339 -14.98 -7.56 10.72
N VAL A 340 -16.15 -8.22 10.66
CA VAL A 340 -17.46 -7.56 10.81
C VAL A 340 -17.55 -6.83 12.15
N ARG A 341 -17.12 -7.46 13.25
CA ARG A 341 -17.10 -6.83 14.58
C ARG A 341 -16.17 -5.62 14.65
N THR A 342 -15.00 -5.68 14.03
CA THR A 342 -14.04 -4.56 14.00
C THR A 342 -14.59 -3.37 13.21
N LEU A 343 -15.17 -3.61 12.03
CA LEU A 343 -15.78 -2.56 11.22
C LEU A 343 -16.94 -1.88 11.95
N ALA A 344 -17.85 -2.65 12.55
CA ALA A 344 -18.99 -2.12 13.30
C ALA A 344 -18.57 -1.26 14.52
N ARG A 345 -17.46 -1.63 15.18
CA ARG A 345 -16.92 -0.87 16.34
C ARG A 345 -16.26 0.44 15.92
N ALA A 346 -15.45 0.42 14.87
CA ALA A 346 -14.68 1.57 14.44
C ALA A 346 -15.57 2.72 13.90
N GLU A 347 -16.71 2.40 13.28
CA GLU A 347 -17.67 3.42 12.84
C GLU A 347 -18.44 4.06 14.00
N SER A 348 -18.72 3.29 15.06
CA SER A 348 -19.36 3.83 16.27
C SER A 348 -18.49 4.87 16.98
N GLN A 349 -17.16 4.79 16.80
CA GLN A 349 -16.21 5.78 17.31
C GLN A 349 -16.09 7.00 16.38
N ALA A 350 -16.19 6.80 15.05
CA ALA A 350 -16.18 7.88 14.07
C ALA A 350 -17.47 8.73 14.06
N ALA A 351 -18.63 8.13 14.38
CA ALA A 351 -19.92 8.82 14.43
C ALA A 351 -20.19 9.56 15.77
N GLY A 352 -19.26 9.46 16.73
CA GLY A 352 -19.39 10.02 18.08
C GLY A 352 -18.60 11.31 18.34
N VAL A 353 -18.09 11.97 17.30
CA VAL A 353 -17.38 13.26 17.38
C VAL A 353 -18.24 14.39 16.81
#